data_AF-A0A1H7Z870-F1
#
_entry.id   AF-A0A1H7Z870-F1
#
_cell.length_a   1.000
_cell.length_b   1.000
_cell.length_c   1.000
_cell.angle_alpha   90.00
_cell.angle_beta   90.00
_cell.angle_gamma   90.00
#
_symmetry.space_group_name_H-M   'P 1'
#
loop_
_entity.id
_entity.type
_entity.pdbx_description
1 polymer ?
#
loop_
_entity_poly.entity_id
_entity_poly.type
_entity_poly.pdbx_seq_one_letter_code
_entity_poly.pdbx_strand_id
1 'polypeptide(L)'
;MHNAKIILSLIILSHFISDFVLQSNELAKNKMINHHSLIKHGIVVFITSLGLTFHFFSHQLLIIISAITILHITIDLIKIKLEKRYSNFVLFFIIDQIFHLMVIISFYPKVKYIQVNFLGNYVNRLILESFPVFKSLSLTKEDWAILILIISAYIFVWTAGAILVKRVLDKFNFSGNDNEKTIGLISTKIESNRNNIGELIGQLERIVILTLILCKSLGAISLVFAAKSIARFNNFNKQDLADYYIVGTFASLLVSLFIGLVLTMIISIYYSGNFILYEVL
;
A
#
# COMPACT_ATOMS: atom_id res chain seq x y z
N MET A 1 13.59 -14.46 18.25
CA MET A 1 13.77 -13.47 17.16
C MET A 1 12.78 -13.65 16.01
N HIS A 2 12.43 -14.88 15.61
CA HIS A 2 11.59 -15.12 14.44
C HIS A 2 10.18 -14.49 14.45
N ASN A 3 9.48 -14.46 15.61
CA ASN A 3 8.12 -13.92 15.66
C ASN A 3 8.07 -12.41 15.42
N ALA A 4 9.14 -11.69 15.73
CA ALA A 4 9.22 -10.23 15.62
C ALA A 4 9.01 -9.75 14.19
N LYS A 5 9.58 -10.48 13.22
CA LYS A 5 9.45 -10.21 11.79
C LYS A 5 7.98 -10.36 11.33
N ILE A 6 7.31 -11.41 11.78
CA ILE A 6 5.88 -11.64 11.49
C ILE A 6 5.03 -10.51 12.10
N ILE A 7 5.23 -10.21 13.38
CA ILE A 7 4.48 -9.14 14.07
C ILE A 7 4.67 -7.80 13.36
N LEU A 8 5.92 -7.43 13.02
CA LEU A 8 6.20 -6.18 12.31
C LEU A 8 5.52 -6.16 10.94
N SER A 9 5.58 -7.26 10.19
CA SER A 9 4.93 -7.37 8.87
C SER A 9 3.41 -7.26 8.97
N LEU A 10 2.79 -7.83 10.01
CA LEU A 10 1.36 -7.69 10.28
C LEU A 10 0.95 -6.26 10.64
N ILE A 11 1.81 -5.51 11.35
CA ILE A 11 1.56 -4.10 11.68
C ILE A 11 1.72 -3.21 10.43
N ILE A 12 2.66 -3.53 9.53
CA ILE A 12 2.77 -2.87 8.22
C ILE A 12 1.51 -3.14 7.39
N LEU A 13 1.05 -4.40 7.37
CA LEU A 13 -0.18 -4.77 6.69
C LEU A 13 -1.40 -4.05 7.28
N SER A 14 -1.51 -3.95 8.62
CA SER A 14 -2.62 -3.26 9.28
C SER A 14 -2.65 -1.79 8.93
N HIS A 15 -1.49 -1.12 8.88
CA HIS A 15 -1.36 0.29 8.46
C HIS A 15 -1.90 0.51 7.04
N PHE A 16 -1.50 -0.32 6.07
CA PHE A 16 -2.01 -0.17 4.71
C PHE A 16 -3.51 -0.48 4.60
N ILE A 17 -4.00 -1.47 5.35
CA ILE A 17 -5.44 -1.76 5.39
C ILE A 17 -6.22 -0.61 6.03
N SER A 18 -5.76 -0.05 7.16
CA SER A 18 -6.45 1.05 7.85
C SER A 18 -6.51 2.32 7.02
N ASP A 19 -5.40 2.68 6.36
CA ASP A 19 -5.25 3.98 5.70
C ASP A 19 -5.81 4.00 4.28
N PHE A 20 -5.83 2.85 3.60
CA PHE A 20 -6.18 2.80 2.18
C PHE A 20 -7.36 1.91 1.84
N VAL A 21 -7.65 0.89 2.65
CA VAL A 21 -8.78 -0.03 2.40
C VAL A 21 -9.99 0.38 3.23
N LEU A 22 -9.80 0.63 4.53
CA LEU A 22 -10.89 0.91 5.47
C LEU A 22 -11.18 2.40 5.65
N GLN A 23 -10.25 3.28 5.27
CA GLN A 23 -10.48 4.71 5.27
C GLN A 23 -11.31 5.12 4.05
N SER A 24 -12.56 5.52 4.28
CA SER A 24 -13.40 6.05 3.21
C SER A 24 -12.95 7.45 2.75
N ASN A 25 -13.28 7.80 1.50
CA ASN A 25 -13.05 9.14 0.96
C ASN A 25 -13.71 10.25 1.81
N GLU A 26 -14.87 9.95 2.39
CA GLU A 26 -15.58 10.87 3.28
C GLU A 26 -14.83 11.06 4.61
N LEU A 27 -14.33 9.97 5.21
CA LEU A 27 -13.52 10.03 6.42
C LEU A 27 -12.25 10.85 6.19
N ALA A 28 -11.58 10.63 5.05
CA ALA A 28 -10.38 11.37 4.66
C ALA A 28 -10.63 12.88 4.53
N LYS A 29 -11.75 13.29 3.91
CA LYS A 29 -12.13 14.70 3.79
C LYS A 29 -12.49 15.30 5.16
N ASN A 30 -13.27 14.58 5.96
CA ASN A 30 -13.73 15.06 7.25
C ASN A 30 -12.60 15.21 8.28
N LYS A 31 -11.51 14.42 8.16
CA LYS A 31 -10.28 14.60 8.96
C LYS A 31 -9.69 16.01 8.86
N MET A 32 -9.84 16.69 7.70
CA MET A 32 -9.34 18.06 7.53
C MET A 32 -10.18 19.10 8.27
N ILE A 33 -11.44 18.77 8.57
CA ILE A 33 -12.44 19.67 9.14
C ILE A 33 -12.60 19.45 10.64
N ASN A 34 -12.65 18.19 11.10
CA ASN A 34 -12.92 17.86 12.50
C ASN A 34 -11.91 16.85 13.09
N HIS A 35 -11.54 17.06 14.36
CA HIS A 35 -10.66 16.14 15.09
C HIS A 35 -11.34 14.80 15.40
N HIS A 36 -12.67 14.75 15.45
CA HIS A 36 -13.40 13.53 15.75
C HIS A 36 -13.24 12.47 14.65
N SER A 37 -13.19 12.86 13.37
CA SER A 37 -12.92 11.90 12.28
C SER A 37 -11.51 11.35 12.33
N LEU A 38 -10.56 12.15 12.83
CA LEU A 38 -9.21 11.67 13.05
C LEU A 38 -9.12 10.63 14.17
N ILE A 39 -9.82 10.87 15.29
CA ILE A 39 -9.90 9.89 16.38
C ILE A 39 -10.59 8.60 15.92
N LYS A 40 -11.71 8.71 15.17
CA LYS A 40 -12.38 7.55 14.58
C LYS A 40 -11.42 6.72 13.73
N HIS A 41 -10.60 7.38 12.92
CA HIS A 41 -9.59 6.68 12.14
C HIS A 41 -8.51 6.03 13.02
N GLY A 42 -8.01 6.73 14.05
CA GLY A 42 -7.10 6.14 15.02
C GLY A 42 -7.65 4.87 15.67
N ILE A 43 -8.96 4.83 15.96
CA ILE A 43 -9.64 3.60 16.44
C ILE A 43 -9.60 2.49 15.38
N VAL A 44 -9.81 2.81 14.10
CA VAL A 44 -9.67 1.83 13.00
C VAL A 44 -8.24 1.28 12.95
N VAL A 45 -7.22 2.14 13.02
CA VAL A 45 -5.79 1.73 13.05
C VAL A 45 -5.53 0.81 14.24
N PHE A 46 -6.05 1.14 15.42
CA PHE A 46 -5.88 0.34 16.64
C PHE A 46 -6.55 -1.03 16.51
N ILE A 47 -7.83 -1.08 16.14
CA ILE A 47 -8.61 -2.32 16.05
C ILE A 47 -8.04 -3.25 14.98
N THR A 48 -7.67 -2.71 13.82
CA THR A 48 -7.09 -3.50 12.71
C THR A 48 -5.73 -4.08 13.10
N SER A 49 -4.87 -3.28 13.71
CA SER A 49 -3.57 -3.74 14.20
C SER A 49 -3.72 -4.81 15.27
N LEU A 50 -4.64 -4.62 16.22
CA LEU A 50 -4.93 -5.59 17.27
C LEU A 50 -5.52 -6.89 16.69
N GLY A 51 -6.44 -6.79 15.74
CA GLY A 51 -7.08 -7.94 15.09
C GLY A 51 -6.07 -8.79 14.31
N LEU A 52 -5.23 -8.18 13.47
CA LEU A 52 -4.23 -8.92 12.69
C LEU A 52 -3.12 -9.52 13.56
N THR A 53 -2.79 -8.88 14.68
CA THR A 53 -1.74 -9.37 15.60
C THR A 53 -2.27 -10.15 16.80
N PHE A 54 -3.56 -10.48 16.83
CA PHE A 54 -4.24 -11.11 17.96
C PHE A 54 -3.60 -12.44 18.40
N HIS A 55 -3.00 -13.16 17.45
CA HIS A 55 -2.21 -14.37 17.70
C HIS A 55 -1.06 -14.19 18.71
N PHE A 56 -0.55 -12.95 18.82
CA PHE A 56 0.55 -12.54 19.69
C PHE A 56 0.07 -11.68 20.87
N PHE A 57 -1.25 -11.68 21.15
CA PHE A 57 -1.84 -10.81 22.16
C PHE A 57 -1.18 -10.98 23.52
N SER A 58 -0.68 -9.86 24.05
CA SER A 58 -0.02 -9.74 25.34
C SER A 58 -0.14 -8.29 25.81
N HIS A 59 0.03 -8.03 27.11
CA HIS A 59 0.03 -6.67 27.65
C HIS A 59 1.09 -5.79 26.97
N GLN A 60 2.26 -6.36 26.67
CA GLN A 60 3.33 -5.65 25.97
C GLN A 60 2.91 -5.25 24.55
N LEU A 61 2.27 -6.15 23.81
CA LEU A 61 1.76 -5.84 22.46
C LEU A 61 0.70 -4.74 22.51
N LEU A 62 -0.20 -4.77 23.49
CA LEU A 62 -1.23 -3.75 23.66
C LEU A 62 -0.63 -2.35 23.83
N ILE A 63 0.38 -2.21 24.71
CA ILE A 63 1.11 -0.94 24.89
C ILE A 63 1.75 -0.48 23.57
N ILE A 64 2.39 -1.40 22.84
CA ILE A 64 3.05 -1.10 21.56
C ILE A 64 2.05 -0.60 20.53
N ILE A 65 0.92 -1.30 20.35
CA ILE A 65 -0.12 -0.89 19.39
C ILE A 65 -0.72 0.45 19.79
N SER A 66 -1.02 0.67 21.07
CA SER A 66 -1.51 1.97 21.56
C SER A 66 -0.52 3.10 21.26
N ALA A 67 0.79 2.87 21.47
CA ALA A 67 1.82 3.86 21.18
C ALA A 67 1.94 4.14 19.67
N ILE A 68 1.90 3.11 18.82
CA ILE A 68 1.90 3.27 17.36
C ILE A 68 0.66 4.04 16.90
N THR A 69 -0.53 3.74 17.43
CA THR A 69 -1.75 4.49 17.10
C THR A 69 -1.66 5.97 17.49
N ILE A 70 -1.12 6.30 18.66
CA ILE A 70 -0.95 7.70 19.07
C ILE A 70 0.02 8.43 18.14
N LEU A 71 1.13 7.78 17.78
CA LEU A 71 2.10 8.34 16.83
C LEU A 71 1.49 8.49 15.42
N HIS A 72 0.68 7.53 14.98
CA HIS A 72 -0.06 7.60 13.71
C HIS A 72 -0.97 8.82 13.68
N ILE A 73 -1.84 9.00 14.69
CA ILE A 73 -2.71 10.19 14.81
C ILE A 73 -1.88 11.48 14.79
N THR A 74 -0.72 11.48 15.46
CA THR A 74 0.17 12.65 15.52
C THR A 74 0.76 12.99 14.14
N ILE A 75 1.19 11.98 13.37
CA ILE A 75 1.68 12.15 12.00
C ILE A 75 0.56 12.69 11.10
N ASP A 76 -0.64 12.11 11.17
CA ASP A 76 -1.82 12.59 10.43
C ASP A 76 -2.14 14.06 10.76
N LEU A 77 -2.10 14.45 12.05
CA LEU A 77 -2.29 15.85 12.45
C LEU A 77 -1.26 16.79 11.83
N ILE A 78 0.02 16.40 11.82
CA ILE A 78 1.11 17.19 11.24
C ILE A 78 0.90 17.33 9.74
N LYS A 79 0.60 16.22 9.05
CA LYS A 79 0.29 16.21 7.62
C LYS A 79 -0.84 17.18 7.27
N ILE A 80 -1.96 17.12 8.00
CA ILE A 80 -3.11 18.01 7.77
C ILE A 80 -2.71 19.48 7.92
N LYS A 81 -1.88 19.81 8.92
CA LYS A 81 -1.38 21.19 9.11
C LYS A 81 -0.47 21.62 7.95
N LEU A 82 0.38 20.73 7.44
CA LEU A 82 1.27 21.02 6.31
C LEU A 82 0.50 21.17 4.99
N GLU A 83 -0.45 20.29 4.71
CA GLU A 83 -1.30 20.36 3.50
C GLU A 83 -2.18 21.62 3.49
N LYS A 84 -2.59 22.14 4.65
CA LYS A 84 -3.29 23.45 4.74
C LYS A 84 -2.37 24.63 4.46
N ARG A 85 -1.07 24.51 4.70
CA ARG A 85 -0.09 25.60 4.57
C ARG A 85 0.60 25.63 3.20
N TYR A 86 0.73 24.48 2.54
CA TYR A 86 1.53 24.32 1.33
C TYR A 86 0.79 23.47 0.30
N SER A 87 0.88 23.83 -0.99
CA SER A 87 0.14 23.19 -2.09
C SER A 87 0.83 21.97 -2.71
N ASN A 88 1.65 21.21 -1.96
CA ASN A 88 2.42 20.06 -2.48
C ASN A 88 1.93 18.71 -1.95
N PHE A 89 0.74 18.30 -2.39
CA PHE A 89 0.03 17.11 -1.91
C PHE A 89 0.75 15.77 -2.17
N VAL A 90 1.54 15.67 -3.25
CA VAL A 90 2.31 14.45 -3.56
C VAL A 90 3.45 14.29 -2.57
N LEU A 91 4.20 15.37 -2.30
CA LEU A 91 5.31 15.33 -1.36
C LEU A 91 4.84 14.99 0.05
N PHE A 92 3.78 15.64 0.55
CA PHE A 92 3.26 15.35 1.88
C PHE A 92 2.68 13.95 2.00
N PHE A 93 2.10 13.39 0.93
CA PHE A 93 1.70 12.00 0.92
C PHE A 93 2.90 11.05 1.08
N ILE A 94 3.96 11.25 0.31
CA ILE A 94 5.15 10.39 0.35
C ILE A 94 5.81 10.47 1.73
N ILE A 95 6.00 11.70 2.24
CA ILE A 95 6.60 11.94 3.56
C ILE A 95 5.76 11.29 4.68
N ASP A 96 4.44 11.43 4.63
CA ASP A 96 3.50 10.81 5.56
C ASP A 96 3.67 9.27 5.62
N GLN A 97 3.69 8.61 4.46
CA GLN A 97 3.87 7.16 4.40
C GLN A 97 5.25 6.71 4.91
N ILE A 98 6.31 7.48 4.64
CA ILE A 98 7.65 7.21 5.17
C ILE A 98 7.65 7.31 6.69
N PHE A 99 7.07 8.36 7.28
CA PHE A 99 7.04 8.53 8.72
C PHE A 99 6.26 7.44 9.44
N HIS A 100 5.09 7.03 8.91
CA HIS A 100 4.33 5.92 9.48
C HIS A 100 5.13 4.61 9.48
N LEU A 101 5.79 4.28 8.37
CA LEU A 101 6.65 3.10 8.27
C LEU A 101 7.87 3.19 9.20
N MET A 102 8.52 4.35 9.29
CA MET A 102 9.64 4.58 10.22
C MET A 102 9.22 4.38 11.67
N VAL A 103 8.04 4.87 12.06
CA VAL A 103 7.48 4.63 13.38
C VAL A 103 7.31 3.14 13.61
N ILE A 104 6.63 2.41 12.72
CA ILE A 104 6.41 0.97 12.87
C ILE A 104 7.73 0.21 13.03
N ILE A 105 8.72 0.49 12.15
CA ILE A 105 10.04 -0.14 12.17
C ILE A 105 10.79 0.17 13.48
N SER A 106 10.68 1.39 14.02
CA SER A 106 11.34 1.77 15.28
C SER A 106 10.92 0.92 16.48
N PHE A 107 9.74 0.28 16.44
CA PHE A 107 9.26 -0.62 17.49
C PHE A 107 9.79 -2.04 17.39
N TYR A 108 10.56 -2.40 16.34
CA TYR A 108 11.14 -3.73 16.14
C TYR A 108 11.86 -4.30 17.39
N PRO A 109 12.72 -3.55 18.11
CA PRO A 109 13.40 -4.08 19.30
C PRO A 109 12.42 -4.47 20.42
N LYS A 110 11.28 -3.76 20.53
CA LYS A 110 10.28 -4.00 21.58
C LYS A 110 9.41 -5.21 21.29
N VAL A 111 9.14 -5.52 20.02
CA VAL A 111 8.35 -6.70 19.63
C VAL A 111 9.17 -8.00 19.63
N LYS A 112 10.50 -7.93 19.77
CA LYS A 112 11.42 -9.09 19.72
C LYS A 112 11.11 -10.20 20.73
N TYR A 113 10.58 -9.82 21.89
CA TYR A 113 10.33 -10.72 23.02
C TYR A 113 8.90 -11.26 23.09
N ILE A 114 8.02 -10.83 22.17
CA ILE A 114 6.62 -11.24 22.18
C ILE A 114 6.50 -12.67 21.65
N GLN A 115 5.81 -13.50 22.43
CA GLN A 115 5.55 -14.89 22.11
C GLN A 115 4.11 -15.10 21.64
N VAL A 116 3.88 -16.24 21.00
CA VAL A 116 2.53 -16.67 20.62
C VAL A 116 1.75 -16.98 21.90
N ASN A 117 0.51 -16.50 21.99
CA ASN A 117 -0.34 -16.77 23.15
C ASN A 117 -0.96 -18.18 23.09
N PHE A 118 -1.60 -18.61 24.17
CA PHE A 118 -2.21 -19.94 24.26
C PHE A 118 -3.22 -20.22 23.12
N LEU A 119 -4.11 -19.28 22.85
CA LEU A 119 -5.12 -19.40 21.79
C LEU A 119 -4.48 -19.47 20.40
N GLY A 120 -3.42 -18.70 20.17
CA GLY A 120 -2.63 -18.73 18.95
C GLY A 120 -2.01 -20.09 18.72
N ASN A 121 -1.38 -20.69 19.75
CA ASN A 121 -0.84 -22.04 19.64
C ASN A 121 -1.93 -23.06 19.32
N TYR A 122 -3.12 -22.94 19.92
CA TYR A 122 -4.27 -23.79 19.63
C TYR A 122 -4.72 -23.66 18.16
N VAL A 123 -4.88 -22.44 17.66
CA VAL A 123 -5.26 -22.17 16.27
C VAL A 123 -4.21 -22.69 15.29
N ASN A 124 -2.91 -22.49 15.56
CA ASN A 124 -1.83 -23.02 14.72
C ASN A 124 -1.92 -24.54 14.60
N ARG A 125 -2.16 -25.23 15.72
CA ARG A 125 -2.33 -26.69 15.71
C ARG A 125 -3.54 -27.10 14.89
N LEU A 126 -4.69 -26.46 15.09
CA LEU A 126 -5.91 -26.75 14.32
C LEU A 126 -5.70 -26.55 12.81
N ILE A 127 -5.02 -25.48 12.39
CA ILE A 127 -4.75 -25.21 10.98
C ILE A 127 -3.85 -26.30 10.39
N LEU A 128 -2.77 -26.66 11.08
CA LEU A 128 -1.83 -27.68 10.59
C LEU A 128 -2.45 -29.09 10.56
N GLU A 129 -3.38 -29.38 11.47
CA GLU A 129 -4.15 -30.64 11.47
C GLU A 129 -5.23 -30.65 10.38
N SER A 130 -5.92 -29.52 10.16
CA SER A 130 -7.01 -29.40 9.17
C SER A 130 -6.50 -29.29 7.73
N PHE A 131 -5.31 -28.72 7.54
CA PHE A 131 -4.72 -28.45 6.23
C PHE A 131 -3.27 -28.96 6.17
N PRO A 132 -3.08 -30.27 5.92
CA PRO A 132 -1.76 -30.90 5.89
C PRO A 132 -0.79 -30.29 4.87
N VAL A 133 -1.31 -29.60 3.85
CA VAL A 133 -0.51 -28.87 2.85
C VAL A 133 0.43 -27.85 3.48
N PHE A 134 0.02 -27.18 4.56
CA PHE A 134 0.90 -26.21 5.25
C PHE A 134 2.06 -26.90 5.96
N LYS A 135 1.87 -28.16 6.40
CA LYS A 135 2.94 -28.99 6.95
C LYS A 135 3.89 -29.47 5.85
N SER A 136 3.38 -29.83 4.67
CA SER A 136 4.22 -30.28 3.55
C SER A 136 5.02 -29.15 2.90
N LEU A 137 4.51 -27.91 2.93
CA LEU A 137 5.22 -26.74 2.40
C LEU A 137 6.43 -26.33 3.24
N SER A 138 6.56 -26.81 4.49
CA SER A 138 7.70 -26.56 5.38
C SER A 138 8.08 -25.07 5.54
N LEU A 139 7.09 -24.17 5.47
CA LEU A 139 7.33 -22.72 5.52
C LEU A 139 7.93 -22.30 6.86
N THR A 140 9.06 -21.61 6.78
CA THR A 140 9.71 -20.97 7.92
C THR A 140 8.93 -19.71 8.35
N LYS A 141 9.25 -19.20 9.55
CA LYS A 141 8.64 -17.95 10.04
C LYS A 141 9.02 -16.74 9.18
N GLU A 142 10.22 -16.76 8.61
CA GLU A 142 10.68 -15.81 7.60
C GLU A 142 9.78 -15.83 6.37
N ASP A 143 9.43 -17.02 5.85
CA ASP A 143 8.60 -17.16 4.66
C ASP A 143 7.20 -16.56 4.90
N TRP A 144 6.62 -16.79 6.08
CA TRP A 144 5.34 -16.17 6.47
C TRP A 144 5.43 -14.65 6.55
N ALA A 145 6.51 -14.10 7.13
CA ALA A 145 6.71 -12.66 7.19
C ALA A 145 6.83 -12.05 5.78
N ILE A 146 7.58 -12.70 4.88
CA ILE A 146 7.70 -12.28 3.48
C ILE A 146 6.36 -12.35 2.76
N LEU A 147 5.59 -13.42 2.94
CA LEU A 147 4.26 -13.55 2.34
C LEU A 147 3.34 -12.39 2.75
N ILE A 148 3.36 -12.00 4.03
CA ILE A 148 2.59 -10.87 4.55
C ILE A 148 3.06 -9.55 3.91
N LEU A 149 4.37 -9.36 3.71
CA LEU A 149 4.92 -8.17 3.04
C LEU A 149 4.58 -8.14 1.54
N ILE A 150 4.56 -9.29 0.87
CA ILE A 150 4.09 -9.41 -0.52
C ILE A 150 2.62 -8.98 -0.60
N ILE A 151 1.75 -9.50 0.27
CA ILE A 151 0.34 -9.11 0.33
C ILE A 151 0.20 -7.60 0.59
N SER A 152 1.00 -7.06 1.52
CA SER A 152 1.03 -5.63 1.83
C SER A 152 1.40 -4.79 0.61
N ALA A 153 2.38 -5.22 -0.18
CA ALA A 153 2.81 -4.53 -1.40
C ALA A 153 1.72 -4.56 -2.49
N TYR A 154 1.03 -5.68 -2.69
CA TYR A 154 -0.09 -5.76 -3.62
C TYR A 154 -1.25 -4.84 -3.20
N ILE A 155 -1.62 -4.81 -1.92
CA ILE A 155 -2.64 -3.89 -1.40
C ILE A 155 -2.23 -2.44 -1.61
N PHE A 156 -0.98 -2.09 -1.29
CA PHE A 156 -0.45 -0.74 -1.47
C PHE A 156 -0.51 -0.31 -2.93
N VAL A 157 -0.03 -1.15 -3.85
CA VAL A 157 0.01 -0.84 -5.28
C VAL A 157 -1.41 -0.74 -5.89
N TRP A 158 -2.35 -1.57 -5.41
CA TRP A 158 -3.76 -1.50 -5.78
C TRP A 158 -4.39 -0.18 -5.32
N THR A 159 -4.23 0.18 -4.04
CA THR A 159 -4.91 1.33 -3.41
C THR A 159 -4.06 2.60 -3.41
N ALA A 160 -3.06 2.69 -2.53
CA ALA A 160 -2.18 3.84 -2.36
C ALA A 160 -1.49 4.26 -3.66
N GLY A 161 -1.10 3.29 -4.49
CA GLY A 161 -0.55 3.53 -5.82
C GLY A 161 -1.53 4.25 -6.75
N ALA A 162 -2.82 3.89 -6.71
CA ALA A 162 -3.86 4.60 -7.46
C ALA A 162 -4.00 6.06 -6.97
N ILE A 163 -3.99 6.27 -5.65
CA ILE A 163 -4.07 7.60 -5.03
C ILE A 163 -2.87 8.46 -5.43
N LEU A 164 -1.66 7.91 -5.42
CA LEU A 164 -0.44 8.59 -5.87
C LEU A 164 -0.52 9.01 -7.33
N VAL A 165 -0.87 8.09 -8.23
CA VAL A 165 -1.01 8.37 -9.66
C VAL A 165 -2.06 9.44 -9.89
N LYS A 166 -3.20 9.36 -9.21
CA LYS A 166 -4.25 10.38 -9.27
C LYS A 166 -3.76 11.76 -8.83
N ARG A 167 -3.05 11.86 -7.69
CA ARG A 167 -2.48 13.13 -7.21
C ARG A 167 -1.43 13.71 -8.17
N VAL A 168 -0.67 12.86 -8.85
CA VAL A 168 0.27 13.31 -9.90
C VAL A 168 -0.50 13.88 -11.08
N LEU A 169 -1.54 13.19 -11.56
CA LEU A 169 -2.37 13.62 -12.68
C LEU A 169 -3.17 14.91 -12.38
N ASP A 170 -3.69 15.05 -11.17
CA ASP A 170 -4.45 16.24 -10.74
C ASP A 170 -3.60 17.53 -10.84
N LYS A 171 -2.27 17.43 -10.68
CA LYS A 171 -1.34 18.55 -10.87
C LYS A 171 -1.28 19.02 -12.33
N PHE A 172 -1.48 18.13 -13.29
CA PHE A 172 -1.49 18.45 -14.73
C PHE A 172 -2.86 18.94 -15.19
N ASN A 173 -3.95 18.38 -14.67
CA ASN A 173 -5.31 18.78 -15.02
C ASN A 173 -5.69 20.19 -14.52
N PHE A 174 -4.97 20.76 -13.55
CA PHE A 174 -5.16 22.15 -13.10
C PHE A 174 -4.85 23.20 -14.20
N SER A 175 -4.42 22.77 -15.39
CA SER A 175 -4.15 23.62 -16.55
C SER A 175 -5.25 23.63 -17.62
N GLY A 176 -6.36 22.88 -17.45
CA GLY A 176 -7.44 22.76 -18.45
C GLY A 176 -8.76 23.42 -18.04
N ASN A 177 -9.16 24.45 -18.78
CA ASN A 177 -10.32 25.34 -18.64
C ASN A 177 -11.58 24.79 -17.92
N ASP A 178 -12.03 25.57 -16.93
CA ASP A 178 -13.43 25.71 -16.54
C ASP A 178 -14.27 26.07 -17.76
N ASN A 179 -15.26 25.25 -18.16
CA ASN A 179 -16.56 25.65 -18.73
C ASN A 179 -17.24 24.45 -19.40
N GLU A 180 -18.17 23.78 -18.71
CA GLU A 180 -19.42 23.25 -19.28
C GLU A 180 -20.27 22.57 -18.20
N LYS A 181 -21.17 23.34 -17.57
CA LYS A 181 -21.93 22.93 -16.37
C LYS A 181 -23.32 22.33 -16.64
N THR A 182 -23.77 22.16 -17.89
CA THR A 182 -25.22 21.96 -18.14
C THR A 182 -25.61 20.66 -18.86
N ILE A 183 -24.66 19.86 -19.37
CA ILE A 183 -24.93 18.49 -19.90
C ILE A 183 -24.79 17.43 -18.78
N GLY A 184 -24.80 17.85 -17.51
CA GLY A 184 -24.10 17.21 -16.38
C GLY A 184 -24.74 16.02 -15.64
N LEU A 185 -25.75 15.32 -16.15
CA LEU A 185 -26.34 14.15 -15.42
C LEU A 185 -26.17 12.80 -16.14
N ILE A 186 -26.31 12.78 -17.47
CA ILE A 186 -26.04 11.57 -18.28
C ILE A 186 -24.54 11.50 -18.62
N SER A 187 -23.93 12.65 -18.93
CA SER A 187 -22.47 12.77 -19.08
C SER A 187 -21.76 12.36 -17.81
N THR A 188 -22.18 12.83 -16.63
CA THR A 188 -21.52 12.47 -15.36
C THR A 188 -21.63 11.00 -15.02
N LYS A 189 -22.69 10.28 -15.40
CA LYS A 189 -22.79 8.82 -15.20
C LYS A 189 -21.90 8.04 -16.18
N ILE A 190 -21.80 8.48 -17.43
CA ILE A 190 -20.91 7.87 -18.44
C ILE A 190 -19.44 8.20 -18.16
N GLU A 191 -19.14 9.41 -17.72
CA GLU A 191 -17.82 9.93 -17.38
C GLU A 191 -17.32 9.36 -16.06
N SER A 192 -18.17 9.22 -15.04
CA SER A 192 -17.84 8.46 -13.82
C SER A 192 -17.58 6.97 -14.12
N ASN A 193 -18.38 6.33 -15.00
CA ASN A 193 -18.10 4.96 -15.41
C ASN A 193 -16.78 4.83 -16.20
N ARG A 194 -16.48 5.77 -17.11
CA ARG A 194 -15.20 5.78 -17.84
C ARG A 194 -14.01 6.03 -16.91
N ASN A 195 -14.17 6.89 -15.92
CA ASN A 195 -13.17 7.14 -14.90
C ASN A 195 -12.90 5.89 -14.05
N ASN A 196 -13.95 5.15 -13.67
CA ASN A 196 -13.82 3.89 -12.93
C ASN A 196 -13.09 2.80 -13.77
N ILE A 197 -13.38 2.71 -15.08
CA ILE A 197 -12.70 1.75 -15.96
C ILE A 197 -11.21 2.10 -16.12
N GLY A 198 -10.89 3.38 -16.31
CA GLY A 198 -9.50 3.83 -16.42
C GLY A 198 -8.69 3.56 -15.14
N GLU A 199 -9.30 3.80 -13.98
CA GLU A 199 -8.70 3.48 -12.67
C GLU A 199 -8.44 1.99 -12.53
N LEU A 200 -9.40 1.14 -12.89
CA LEU A 200 -9.29 -0.31 -12.83
C LEU A 200 -8.21 -0.86 -13.79
N ILE A 201 -8.11 -0.34 -15.01
CA ILE A 201 -7.03 -0.70 -15.95
C ILE A 201 -5.67 -0.37 -15.32
N GLY A 202 -5.53 0.82 -14.74
CA GLY A 202 -4.30 1.22 -14.06
C GLY A 202 -3.97 0.31 -12.87
N GLN A 203 -4.97 -0.06 -12.06
CA GLN A 203 -4.79 -0.99 -10.94
C GLN A 203 -4.31 -2.37 -11.40
N LEU A 204 -4.94 -2.94 -12.44
CA LEU A 204 -4.57 -4.23 -13.01
C LEU A 204 -3.14 -4.21 -13.59
N GLU A 205 -2.78 -3.17 -14.33
CA GLU A 205 -1.44 -3.03 -14.89
C GLU A 205 -0.36 -3.03 -13.80
N ARG A 206 -0.59 -2.31 -12.70
CA ARG A 206 0.38 -2.28 -11.59
C ARG A 206 0.52 -3.64 -10.90
N ILE A 207 -0.56 -4.40 -10.75
CA ILE A 207 -0.49 -5.80 -10.27
C ILE A 207 0.36 -6.64 -11.21
N VAL A 208 0.13 -6.54 -12.52
CA VAL A 208 0.90 -7.28 -13.53
C VAL A 208 2.38 -6.90 -13.44
N ILE A 209 2.71 -5.61 -13.40
CA ILE A 209 4.10 -5.13 -13.30
C ILE A 209 4.76 -5.64 -12.02
N LEU A 210 4.11 -5.49 -10.86
CA LEU A 210 4.65 -5.98 -9.58
C LEU A 210 4.92 -7.49 -9.65
N THR A 211 4.01 -8.26 -10.25
CA THR A 211 4.16 -9.71 -10.43
C THR A 211 5.35 -10.03 -11.32
N LEU A 212 5.52 -9.33 -12.44
CA LEU A 212 6.65 -9.52 -13.35
C LEU A 212 8.00 -9.20 -12.68
N ILE A 213 8.05 -8.19 -11.81
CA ILE A 213 9.25 -7.86 -11.02
C ILE A 213 9.58 -9.02 -10.06
N LEU A 214 8.59 -9.54 -9.34
CA LEU A 214 8.79 -10.68 -8.41
C LEU A 214 9.18 -11.96 -9.14
N CYS A 215 8.70 -12.16 -10.37
CA CYS A 215 9.12 -13.23 -11.27
C CYS A 215 10.49 -12.97 -11.93
N LYS A 216 11.17 -11.86 -11.62
CA LYS A 216 12.43 -11.42 -12.24
C LYS A 216 12.37 -11.26 -13.77
N SER A 217 11.17 -11.04 -14.32
CA SER A 217 10.93 -10.89 -15.76
C SER A 217 10.81 -9.41 -16.14
N LEU A 218 11.92 -8.67 -16.01
CA LEU A 218 11.95 -7.24 -16.35
C LEU A 218 11.67 -7.00 -17.83
N GLY A 219 12.09 -7.94 -18.71
CA GLY A 219 11.79 -7.88 -20.15
C GLY A 219 10.30 -7.95 -20.47
N ALA A 220 9.49 -8.69 -19.71
CA ALA A 220 8.04 -8.74 -19.94
C ALA A 220 7.34 -7.41 -19.59
N ILE A 221 7.92 -6.59 -18.71
CA ILE A 221 7.38 -5.27 -18.35
C ILE A 221 7.40 -4.34 -19.57
N SER A 222 8.45 -4.40 -20.41
CA SER A 222 8.54 -3.59 -21.62
C SER A 222 7.49 -4.00 -22.66
N LEU A 223 7.14 -5.30 -22.75
CA LEU A 223 6.05 -5.78 -23.60
C LEU A 223 4.69 -5.24 -23.15
N VAL A 224 4.41 -5.25 -21.83
CA VAL A 224 3.16 -4.68 -21.28
C VAL A 224 3.07 -3.19 -21.60
N PHE A 225 4.17 -2.45 -21.43
CA PHE A 225 4.23 -1.02 -21.74
C PHE A 225 4.07 -0.73 -23.25
N ALA A 226 4.70 -1.52 -24.11
CA ALA A 226 4.57 -1.40 -25.56
C ALA A 226 3.13 -1.68 -26.02
N ALA A 227 2.52 -2.76 -25.51
CA ALA A 227 1.13 -3.10 -25.82
C ALA A 227 0.16 -1.98 -25.41
N LYS A 228 0.37 -1.37 -24.24
CA LYS A 228 -0.42 -0.22 -23.78
C LYS A 228 -0.25 1.01 -24.68
N SER A 229 0.97 1.28 -25.12
CA SER A 229 1.28 2.40 -26.02
C SER A 229 0.60 2.24 -27.38
N ILE A 230 0.60 1.03 -27.94
CA ILE A 230 -0.10 0.69 -29.19
C ILE A 230 -1.62 0.86 -29.03
N ALA A 231 -2.20 0.31 -27.96
CA ALA A 231 -3.65 0.43 -27.70
C ALA A 231 -4.11 1.89 -27.55
N ARG A 232 -3.21 2.80 -27.15
CA ARG A 232 -3.51 4.23 -26.98
C ARG A 232 -3.15 5.08 -28.20
N PHE A 233 -2.51 4.51 -29.25
CA PHE A 233 -1.94 5.23 -30.40
C PHE A 233 -2.93 6.20 -31.08
N ASN A 234 -4.20 5.81 -31.23
CA ASN A 234 -5.21 6.66 -31.87
C ASN A 234 -5.61 7.89 -31.04
N ASN A 235 -5.34 7.90 -29.73
CA ASN A 235 -5.66 9.03 -28.84
C ASN A 235 -4.57 10.11 -28.82
N PHE A 236 -3.41 9.86 -29.44
CA PHE A 236 -2.32 10.85 -29.53
C PHE A 236 -2.63 12.01 -30.46
N ASN A 237 -3.71 11.92 -31.24
CA ASN A 237 -4.19 13.00 -32.10
C ASN A 237 -4.75 14.20 -31.31
N LYS A 238 -4.96 14.05 -29.99
CA LYS A 238 -5.34 15.14 -29.07
C LYS A 238 -4.24 15.27 -28.02
N GLN A 239 -3.46 16.35 -28.08
CA GLN A 239 -2.25 16.55 -27.25
C GLN A 239 -2.53 16.41 -25.74
N ASP A 240 -3.59 17.05 -25.23
CA ASP A 240 -3.93 16.99 -23.80
C ASP A 240 -4.23 15.57 -23.30
N LEU A 241 -4.88 14.75 -24.15
CA LEU A 241 -5.15 13.35 -23.82
C LEU A 241 -3.88 12.50 -23.89
N ALA A 242 -3.00 12.78 -24.86
CA ALA A 242 -1.72 12.10 -25.00
C ALA A 242 -0.86 12.30 -23.73
N ASP A 243 -0.72 13.54 -23.29
CA ASP A 243 0.09 13.91 -22.12
C ASP A 243 -0.49 13.29 -20.84
N TYR A 244 -1.81 13.36 -20.66
CA TYR A 244 -2.49 12.70 -19.53
C TYR A 244 -2.21 11.19 -19.48
N TYR A 245 -2.30 10.50 -20.61
CA TYR A 245 -2.04 9.06 -20.67
C TYR A 245 -0.57 8.69 -20.47
N ILE A 246 0.35 9.48 -21.04
CA ILE A 246 1.80 9.27 -20.86
C ILE A 246 2.14 9.44 -19.38
N VAL A 247 1.81 10.59 -18.78
CA VAL A 247 2.12 10.89 -17.38
C VAL A 247 1.52 9.84 -16.45
N GLY A 248 0.26 9.46 -16.66
CA GLY A 248 -0.41 8.45 -15.85
C GLY A 248 0.27 7.08 -15.95
N THR A 249 0.69 6.68 -17.15
CA THR A 249 1.38 5.40 -17.36
C THR A 249 2.76 5.39 -16.72
N PHE A 250 3.56 6.45 -16.91
CA PHE A 250 4.88 6.55 -16.29
C PHE A 250 4.79 6.60 -14.76
N ALA A 251 3.86 7.38 -14.21
CA ALA A 251 3.65 7.41 -12.76
C ALA A 251 3.27 6.03 -12.20
N SER A 252 2.39 5.30 -12.90
CA SER A 252 1.96 3.95 -12.52
C SER A 252 3.11 2.93 -12.57
N LEU A 253 3.94 2.99 -13.62
CA LEU A 253 5.15 2.19 -13.75
C LEU A 253 6.14 2.48 -12.61
N LEU A 254 6.42 3.76 -12.34
CA LEU A 254 7.37 4.17 -11.30
C LEU A 254 6.96 3.68 -9.92
N VAL A 255 5.66 3.77 -9.58
CA VAL A 255 5.15 3.24 -8.31
C VAL A 255 5.38 1.72 -8.21
N SER A 256 5.05 0.97 -9.26
CA SER A 256 5.17 -0.50 -9.24
C SER A 256 6.63 -0.96 -9.22
N LEU A 257 7.49 -0.29 -9.99
CA LEU A 257 8.93 -0.52 -10.01
C LEU A 257 9.55 -0.26 -8.64
N PHE A 258 9.25 0.90 -8.05
CA PHE A 258 9.79 1.26 -6.74
C PHE A 258 9.38 0.24 -5.66
N ILE A 259 8.09 -0.08 -5.56
CA ILE A 259 7.61 -1.04 -4.57
C ILE A 259 8.16 -2.45 -4.82
N GLY A 260 8.23 -2.90 -6.08
CA GLY A 260 8.79 -4.20 -6.42
C GLY A 260 10.28 -4.32 -6.10
N LEU A 261 11.07 -3.27 -6.36
CA LEU A 261 12.50 -3.23 -6.00
C LEU A 261 12.70 -3.23 -4.49
N VAL A 262 11.95 -2.41 -3.74
CA VAL A 262 12.01 -2.39 -2.27
C VAL A 262 11.67 -3.77 -1.70
N LEU A 263 10.60 -4.41 -2.20
CA LEU A 263 10.20 -5.75 -1.77
C LEU A 263 11.27 -6.79 -2.10
N THR A 264 11.87 -6.75 -3.30
CA THR A 264 12.96 -7.65 -3.71
C THR A 264 14.20 -7.48 -2.83
N MET A 265 14.53 -6.24 -2.46
CA MET A 265 15.61 -5.93 -1.52
C MET A 265 15.31 -6.47 -0.12
N ILE A 266 14.07 -6.31 0.38
CA ILE A 266 13.68 -6.86 1.67
C ILE A 266 13.76 -8.39 1.67
N ILE A 267 13.26 -9.05 0.62
CA ILE A 267 13.38 -10.51 0.44
C ILE A 267 14.85 -10.92 0.49
N SER A 268 15.72 -10.19 -0.20
CA SER A 268 17.17 -10.40 -0.14
C SER A 268 17.68 -10.37 1.29
N ILE A 269 17.40 -9.29 2.03
CA ILE A 269 17.84 -9.12 3.43
C ILE A 269 17.35 -10.25 4.35
N TYR A 270 16.14 -10.77 4.11
CA TYR A 270 15.60 -11.87 4.92
C TYR A 270 16.35 -13.18 4.70
N TYR A 271 16.81 -13.45 3.47
CA TYR A 271 17.51 -14.69 3.10
C TYR A 271 19.03 -14.55 3.03
N SER A 272 19.59 -13.33 2.99
CA SER A 272 21.02 -13.05 2.84
C SER A 272 21.84 -13.26 4.12
N GLY A 273 21.28 -13.92 5.14
CA GLY A 273 22.07 -14.72 6.07
C GLY A 273 22.78 -15.91 5.38
N ASN A 274 22.37 -16.25 4.14
CA ASN A 274 23.05 -17.15 3.20
C ASN A 274 23.38 -16.35 1.91
N PHE A 275 24.52 -15.68 1.90
CA PHE A 275 24.89 -14.61 0.94
C PHE A 275 25.38 -15.11 -0.45
N ILE A 276 24.74 -16.08 -1.11
CA ILE A 276 25.29 -16.59 -2.41
C ILE A 276 24.28 -16.61 -3.59
N LEU A 277 23.13 -15.95 -3.56
CA LEU A 277 22.21 -16.00 -4.73
C LEU A 277 21.54 -14.68 -5.13
N TYR A 278 22.29 -13.57 -5.02
CA TYR A 278 21.94 -12.29 -5.65
C TYR A 278 22.99 -11.84 -6.69
N GLU A 279 23.81 -12.74 -7.19
CA GLU A 279 24.46 -12.54 -8.49
C GLU A 279 23.45 -12.90 -9.58
N VAL A 280 22.72 -11.91 -10.10
CA VAL A 280 22.44 -11.69 -11.53
C VAL A 280 21.92 -10.26 -11.65
N LEU A 281 22.86 -9.34 -11.86
CA LEU A 281 22.72 -8.34 -12.92
C LEU A 281 22.83 -9.06 -14.26
#